data_AF-A0A3Q3X6W1-F1
#
_entry.id   AF-A0A3Q3X6W1-F1
#
_cell.length_a   1.000
_cell.length_b   1.000
_cell.length_c   1.000
_cell.angle_alpha   90.00
_cell.angle_beta   90.00
_cell.angle_gamma   90.00
#
_symmetry.space_group_name_H-M   'P 1'
#
loop_
_entity.id
_entity.type
_entity.pdbx_description
1 polymer ?
#
loop_
_entity_poly.entity_id
_entity_poly.type
_entity_poly.pdbx_seq_one_letter_code
_entity_poly.pdbx_strand_id
1 'polypeptide(L)'
;MLRADSKSLVSQHFHLTCVSLIQVVEMCKDFQTSVRDMSDRYYSTLRRHNYVTPTSYLELILTFKTLLNVKRNEVATARDRYIVGLQKLEFATSQVSVMQEELTALQPQLLETSAETDKMMLNIEAETVEVDMIEDYWGPSKKLLGDLKFLDSLKAYDRDQIPDTCIKKIREKFIDHPDFQPSVIKKVSSACEGLCKWVRAMEMYERVAKVVGPKKERLKLAEDELAVQMDMLAIKRGELKEVEDRLQCLNDELAIKNKEKKDLEDNIELCSQKLDRAQKLIGGLGGEKDRWTEAARYTNLTGDILLSSGTVSYLGAFPVDYRVECQKQWHINCQEKKIPCSEHFTLSNTLGNQVAIRAWQIAGLPVDSFSTDNGIIVFNSRRWPLMIDPQGQANKWVKNMEKANNLAVIKLKWYFRRHILWW
;
A
#
# COMPACT_ATOMS: atom_id res chain seq x y z
N MET A 1 52.78 -13.97 48.39
CA MET A 1 52.51 -13.32 47.09
C MET A 1 51.28 -13.94 46.44
N LEU A 2 51.37 -14.75 45.38
CA LEU A 2 50.27 -15.13 44.44
C LEU A 2 48.80 -15.17 44.92
N ARG A 3 48.49 -15.61 46.15
CA ARG A 3 47.12 -15.57 46.71
C ARG A 3 46.55 -14.15 46.95
N ALA A 4 47.39 -13.16 47.24
CA ALA A 4 46.95 -11.77 47.47
C ALA A 4 46.76 -11.04 46.13
N ASP A 5 47.81 -11.04 45.31
CA ASP A 5 47.90 -10.28 44.05
C ASP A 5 46.79 -10.70 43.07
N SER A 6 46.53 -12.01 42.94
CA SER A 6 45.47 -12.54 42.06
C SER A 6 44.06 -12.14 42.50
N LYS A 7 43.77 -12.06 43.81
CA LYS A 7 42.47 -11.59 44.30
C LYS A 7 42.28 -10.09 44.05
N SER A 8 43.32 -9.28 44.24
CA SER A 8 43.26 -7.84 43.98
C SER A 8 43.02 -7.52 42.50
N LEU A 9 43.86 -8.07 41.60
CA LEU A 9 43.77 -7.82 40.16
C LEU A 9 42.42 -8.25 39.56
N VAL A 10 41.83 -9.34 40.06
CA VAL A 10 40.59 -9.89 39.52
C VAL A 10 39.35 -9.26 40.19
N SER A 11 39.44 -8.78 41.44
CA SER A 11 38.36 -8.00 42.07
C SER A 11 38.16 -6.63 41.43
N GLN A 12 39.24 -5.91 41.09
CA GLN A 12 39.16 -4.55 40.53
C GLN A 12 38.62 -4.47 39.09
N HIS A 13 38.37 -5.60 38.42
CA HIS A 13 38.23 -5.62 36.96
C HIS A 13 37.04 -6.41 36.39
N PHE A 14 36.25 -7.08 37.22
CA PHE A 14 35.22 -8.00 36.76
C PHE A 14 33.89 -7.78 37.50
N HIS A 15 32.84 -7.40 36.77
CA HIS A 15 31.46 -7.57 37.24
C HIS A 15 31.13 -9.08 37.26
N LEU A 16 31.42 -9.72 38.37
CA LEU A 16 31.11 -11.11 38.70
C LEU A 16 30.54 -11.12 40.12
N THR A 17 29.65 -12.05 40.44
CA THR A 17 29.20 -12.21 41.83
C THR A 17 30.37 -12.67 42.69
N CYS A 18 30.48 -12.18 43.93
CA CYS A 18 31.65 -12.39 44.78
C CYS A 18 32.06 -13.89 44.92
N VAL A 19 31.08 -14.79 44.95
CA VAL A 19 31.28 -16.25 44.98
C VAL A 19 31.96 -16.75 43.69
N SER A 20 31.41 -16.40 42.52
CA SER A 20 31.96 -16.80 41.20
C SER A 20 33.39 -16.31 40.97
N LEU A 21 33.73 -15.12 41.50
CA LEU A 21 35.07 -14.56 41.40
C LEU A 21 36.13 -15.44 42.07
N ILE A 22 35.82 -16.02 43.23
CA ILE A 22 36.75 -16.87 43.99
C ILE A 22 37.01 -18.17 43.21
N GLN A 23 35.96 -18.80 42.70
CA GLN A 23 36.03 -20.04 41.91
C GLN A 23 36.90 -19.84 40.65
N VAL A 24 36.71 -18.75 39.91
CA VAL A 24 37.53 -18.38 38.75
C VAL A 24 39.00 -18.13 39.14
N VAL A 25 39.25 -17.42 40.24
CA VAL A 25 40.61 -17.10 40.73
C VAL A 25 41.37 -18.35 41.20
N GLU A 26 40.68 -19.40 41.62
CA GLU A 26 41.27 -20.72 41.90
C GLU A 26 41.49 -21.51 40.61
N MET A 27 40.51 -21.58 39.73
CA MET A 27 40.61 -22.27 38.43
C MET A 27 41.80 -21.78 37.59
N CYS A 28 42.08 -20.48 37.56
CA CYS A 28 43.26 -19.93 36.90
C CYS A 28 44.59 -20.46 37.47
N LYS A 29 44.65 -20.79 38.77
CA LYS A 29 45.85 -21.38 39.41
C LYS A 29 46.00 -22.85 39.06
N ASP A 30 44.87 -23.55 38.95
CA ASP A 30 44.83 -24.95 38.55
C ASP A 30 45.26 -25.10 37.08
N PHE A 31 44.87 -24.17 36.20
CA PHE A 31 45.43 -24.06 34.83
C PHE A 31 46.96 -23.89 34.84
N GLN A 32 47.48 -22.90 35.56
CA GLN A 32 48.92 -22.60 35.64
C GLN A 32 49.73 -23.78 36.21
N THR A 33 49.14 -24.57 37.10
CA THR A 33 49.79 -25.74 37.72
C THR A 33 49.72 -26.95 36.78
N SER A 34 48.52 -27.28 36.28
CA SER A 34 48.29 -28.32 35.27
C SER A 34 49.20 -28.20 34.05
N VAL A 35 49.44 -26.97 33.54
CA VAL A 35 50.33 -26.74 32.39
C VAL A 35 51.80 -26.85 32.77
N ARG A 36 52.19 -26.55 34.02
CA ARG A 36 53.57 -26.82 34.49
C ARG A 36 53.84 -28.32 34.49
N ASP A 37 52.99 -29.08 35.16
CA ASP A 37 53.13 -30.53 35.30
C ASP A 37 53.03 -31.23 33.93
N MET A 38 52.23 -30.68 33.01
CA MET A 38 52.19 -31.09 31.61
C MET A 38 53.45 -30.71 30.83
N SER A 39 54.08 -29.56 31.10
CA SER A 39 55.35 -29.15 30.47
C SER A 39 56.51 -30.06 30.87
N ASP A 40 56.56 -30.46 32.14
CA ASP A 40 57.59 -31.38 32.65
C ASP A 40 57.41 -32.80 32.06
N ARG A 41 56.17 -33.26 31.89
CA ARG A 41 55.86 -34.49 31.12
C ARG A 41 56.21 -34.35 29.64
N TYR A 42 55.87 -33.23 29.00
CA TYR A 42 56.16 -32.97 27.58
C TYR A 42 57.67 -32.95 27.30
N TYR A 43 58.47 -32.37 28.19
CA TYR A 43 59.93 -32.47 28.13
C TYR A 43 60.43 -33.90 28.38
N SER A 44 59.88 -34.61 29.37
CA SER A 44 60.30 -35.97 29.70
C SER A 44 60.03 -36.97 28.57
N THR A 45 58.87 -36.87 27.90
CA THR A 45 58.45 -37.77 26.81
C THR A 45 59.02 -37.37 25.46
N LEU A 46 58.95 -36.08 25.09
CA LEU A 46 59.24 -35.61 23.72
C LEU A 46 60.48 -34.71 23.61
N ARG A 47 61.20 -34.46 24.72
CA ARG A 47 62.40 -33.60 24.80
C ARG A 47 62.18 -32.17 24.27
N ARG A 48 60.93 -31.69 24.32
CA ARG A 48 60.54 -30.33 23.95
C ARG A 48 60.27 -29.51 25.20
N HIS A 49 60.90 -28.34 25.30
CA HIS A 49 60.63 -27.41 26.41
C HIS A 49 59.39 -26.57 26.16
N ASN A 50 58.60 -26.35 27.21
CA ASN A 50 57.63 -25.28 27.32
C ASN A 50 57.82 -24.59 28.68
N TYR A 51 57.76 -23.25 28.73
CA TYR A 51 58.11 -22.48 29.94
C TYR A 51 56.88 -21.74 30.49
N VAL A 52 56.40 -22.19 31.65
CA VAL A 52 55.23 -21.62 32.33
C VAL A 52 55.66 -20.52 33.31
N THR A 53 55.47 -19.26 32.92
CA THR A 53 55.98 -18.10 33.65
C THR A 53 54.87 -17.36 34.43
N PRO A 54 55.20 -16.47 35.38
CA PRO A 54 54.23 -15.54 35.95
C PRO A 54 53.60 -14.63 34.88
N THR A 55 54.35 -14.29 33.83
CA THR A 55 53.85 -13.51 32.68
C THR A 55 52.76 -14.27 31.92
N SER A 56 52.90 -15.59 31.75
CA SER A 56 51.86 -16.45 31.14
C SER A 56 50.53 -16.40 31.90
N TYR A 57 50.59 -16.30 33.23
CA TYR A 57 49.41 -16.14 34.10
C TYR A 57 48.76 -14.75 33.98
N LEU A 58 49.54 -13.70 33.70
CA LEU A 58 49.00 -12.38 33.40
C LEU A 58 48.32 -12.36 32.02
N GLU A 59 48.89 -13.03 31.01
CA GLU A 59 48.21 -13.16 29.71
C GLU A 59 46.90 -13.95 29.81
N LEU A 60 46.82 -14.99 30.65
CA LEU A 60 45.55 -15.67 30.96
C LEU A 60 44.49 -14.69 31.46
N ILE A 61 44.80 -13.91 32.51
CA ILE A 61 43.84 -12.99 33.15
C ILE A 61 43.43 -11.89 32.17
N LEU A 62 44.38 -11.34 31.40
CA LEU A 62 44.11 -10.28 30.43
C LEU A 62 43.31 -10.79 29.21
N THR A 63 43.59 -12.00 28.73
CA THR A 63 42.83 -12.65 27.64
C THR A 63 41.41 -12.95 28.10
N PHE A 64 41.24 -13.52 29.30
CA PHE A 64 39.94 -13.76 29.93
C PHE A 64 39.13 -12.47 30.10
N LYS A 65 39.75 -11.38 30.60
CA LYS A 65 39.10 -10.07 30.72
C LYS A 65 38.62 -9.54 29.35
N THR A 66 39.47 -9.60 28.32
CA THR A 66 39.12 -9.12 26.98
C THR A 66 37.99 -9.95 26.37
N LEU A 67 38.13 -11.28 26.32
CA LEU A 67 37.15 -12.17 25.68
C LEU A 67 35.79 -12.15 26.40
N LEU A 68 35.80 -12.14 27.74
CA LEU A 68 34.56 -12.08 28.52
C LEU A 68 33.81 -10.76 28.29
N ASN A 69 34.52 -9.64 28.20
CA ASN A 69 33.88 -8.34 27.91
C ASN A 69 33.37 -8.25 26.47
N VAL A 70 34.12 -8.74 25.48
CA VAL A 70 33.65 -8.81 24.09
C VAL A 70 32.37 -9.63 23.99
N LYS A 71 32.36 -10.85 24.55
CA LYS A 71 31.19 -11.73 24.48
C LYS A 71 30.01 -11.26 25.31
N ARG A 72 30.24 -10.61 26.47
CA ARG A 72 29.17 -9.94 27.21
C ARG A 72 28.55 -8.80 26.41
N ASN A 73 29.34 -8.03 25.65
CA ASN A 73 28.84 -6.96 24.80
C ASN A 73 28.08 -7.52 23.58
N GLU A 74 28.55 -8.61 22.96
CA GLU A 74 27.80 -9.33 21.91
C GLU A 74 26.43 -9.80 22.42
N VAL A 75 26.40 -10.49 23.57
CA VAL A 75 25.16 -11.00 24.18
C VAL A 75 24.23 -9.88 24.65
N ALA A 76 24.76 -8.80 25.25
CA ALA A 76 23.96 -7.64 25.64
C ALA A 76 23.34 -6.97 24.40
N THR A 77 24.12 -6.77 23.33
CA THR A 77 23.59 -6.18 22.09
C THR A 77 22.55 -7.08 21.42
N ALA A 78 22.68 -8.41 21.49
CA ALA A 78 21.67 -9.36 21.03
C ALA A 78 20.38 -9.29 21.88
N ARG A 79 20.51 -9.28 23.22
CA ARG A 79 19.40 -9.10 24.16
C ARG A 79 18.67 -7.77 23.95
N ASP A 80 19.40 -6.68 23.72
CA ASP A 80 18.79 -5.35 23.60
C ASP A 80 18.07 -5.20 22.25
N ARG A 81 18.58 -5.82 21.19
CA ARG A 81 17.84 -6.02 19.93
C ARG A 81 16.59 -6.87 20.14
N TYR A 82 16.67 -7.94 20.93
CA TYR A 82 15.51 -8.79 21.26
C TYR A 82 14.41 -8.01 22.01
N ILE A 83 14.78 -7.22 23.02
CA ILE A 83 13.85 -6.36 23.77
C ILE A 83 13.16 -5.36 22.84
N VAL A 84 13.91 -4.67 21.97
CA VAL A 84 13.34 -3.77 20.96
C VAL A 84 12.48 -4.51 19.93
N GLY A 85 12.81 -5.77 19.60
CA GLY A 85 12.01 -6.64 18.75
C GLY A 85 10.66 -7.02 19.39
N LEU A 86 10.67 -7.40 20.67
CA LEU A 86 9.46 -7.66 21.44
C LEU A 86 8.57 -6.41 21.57
N GLN A 87 9.14 -5.25 21.90
CA GLN A 87 8.39 -3.99 21.97
C GLN A 87 7.72 -3.63 20.63
N LYS A 88 8.38 -3.89 19.51
CA LYS A 88 7.80 -3.71 18.17
C LYS A 88 6.72 -4.73 17.85
N LEU A 89 6.86 -5.99 18.27
CA LEU A 89 5.83 -7.02 18.16
C LEU A 89 4.58 -6.66 18.97
N GLU A 90 4.76 -6.23 20.22
CA GLU A 90 3.69 -5.78 21.12
C GLU A 90 2.95 -4.57 20.54
N PHE A 91 3.68 -3.55 20.08
CA PHE A 91 3.13 -2.36 19.41
C PHE A 91 2.46 -2.64 18.07
N ALA A 92 2.91 -3.64 17.31
CA ALA A 92 2.23 -4.10 16.10
C ALA A 92 0.93 -4.86 16.45
N THR A 93 0.97 -5.69 17.51
CA THR A 93 -0.18 -6.49 17.96
C THR A 93 -1.30 -5.60 18.50
N SER A 94 -0.98 -4.55 19.27
CA SER A 94 -1.99 -3.61 19.77
C SER A 94 -2.65 -2.80 18.65
N GLN A 95 -1.88 -2.35 17.64
CA GLN A 95 -2.45 -1.72 16.44
C GLN A 95 -3.36 -2.67 15.68
N VAL A 96 -2.97 -3.94 15.49
CA VAL A 96 -3.82 -4.95 14.83
C VAL A 96 -5.14 -5.18 15.58
N SER A 97 -5.15 -5.13 16.93
CA SER A 97 -6.39 -5.22 17.71
C SER A 97 -7.34 -4.06 17.39
N VAL A 98 -6.85 -2.81 17.48
CA VAL A 98 -7.65 -1.62 17.19
C VAL A 98 -8.17 -1.64 15.76
N MET A 99 -7.34 -1.99 14.79
CA MET A 99 -7.73 -2.08 13.38
C MET A 99 -8.75 -3.20 13.10
N GLN A 100 -8.68 -4.31 13.85
CA GLN A 100 -9.66 -5.39 13.75
C GLN A 100 -11.02 -4.94 14.32
N GLU A 101 -11.04 -4.17 15.40
CA GLU A 101 -12.24 -3.56 15.97
C GLU A 101 -12.86 -2.54 15.00
N GLU A 102 -12.06 -1.62 14.44
CA GLU A 102 -12.47 -0.65 13.41
C GLU A 102 -13.10 -1.33 12.18
N LEU A 103 -12.43 -2.36 11.62
CA LEU A 103 -12.92 -3.07 10.44
C LEU A 103 -14.23 -3.83 10.72
N THR A 104 -14.39 -4.37 11.93
CA THR A 104 -15.63 -5.06 12.34
C THR A 104 -16.79 -4.08 12.52
N ALA A 105 -16.51 -2.84 12.96
CA ALA A 105 -17.53 -1.79 13.12
C ALA A 105 -18.00 -1.18 11.78
N LEU A 106 -17.14 -1.11 10.76
CA LEU A 106 -17.47 -0.52 9.45
C LEU A 106 -18.28 -1.47 8.53
N GLN A 107 -18.06 -2.79 8.62
CA GLN A 107 -18.77 -3.78 7.79
C GLN A 107 -20.31 -3.67 7.78
N PRO A 108 -21.03 -3.50 8.92
CA PRO A 108 -22.49 -3.38 8.90
C PRO A 108 -22.98 -2.07 8.26
N GLN A 109 -22.24 -0.96 8.38
CA GLN A 109 -22.63 0.34 7.82
C GLN A 109 -22.70 0.29 6.29
N LEU A 110 -21.72 -0.35 5.64
CA LEU A 110 -21.68 -0.51 4.19
C LEU A 110 -22.88 -1.30 3.64
N LEU A 111 -23.32 -2.34 4.36
CA LEU A 111 -24.51 -3.13 3.99
C LEU A 111 -25.79 -2.28 4.04
N GLU A 112 -25.92 -1.42 5.06
CA GLU A 112 -27.06 -0.51 5.21
C GLU A 112 -27.10 0.53 4.08
N THR A 113 -25.99 1.25 3.84
CA THR A 113 -25.93 2.28 2.78
C THR A 113 -26.12 1.69 1.36
N SER A 114 -25.68 0.45 1.11
CA SER A 114 -25.96 -0.20 -0.18
C SER A 114 -27.46 -0.44 -0.39
N ALA A 115 -28.16 -0.93 0.64
CA ALA A 115 -29.60 -1.19 0.56
C ALA A 115 -30.43 0.10 0.40
N GLU A 116 -29.95 1.24 0.93
CA GLU A 116 -30.51 2.57 0.63
C GLU A 116 -30.39 2.91 -0.86
N THR A 117 -29.19 2.77 -1.45
CA THR A 117 -28.93 3.14 -2.85
C THR A 117 -29.72 2.31 -3.87
N ASP A 118 -29.83 0.99 -3.67
CA ASP A 118 -30.52 0.10 -4.62
C ASP A 118 -32.03 0.39 -4.72
N LYS A 119 -32.64 0.82 -3.61
CA LYS A 119 -34.07 1.12 -3.50
C LYS A 119 -34.50 2.38 -4.27
N MET A 120 -33.55 3.29 -4.52
CA MET A 120 -33.82 4.61 -5.08
C MET A 120 -33.91 4.61 -6.62
N MET A 121 -33.34 3.58 -7.27
CA MET A 121 -33.14 3.51 -8.73
C MET A 121 -34.40 3.14 -9.55
N LEU A 122 -35.50 2.72 -8.91
CA LEU A 122 -36.61 2.00 -9.57
C LEU A 122 -37.78 2.84 -10.11
N ASN A 123 -37.69 4.18 -10.18
CA ASN A 123 -38.89 5.06 -10.18
C ASN A 123 -39.14 5.94 -11.45
N ILE A 124 -38.66 5.61 -12.68
CA ILE A 124 -38.31 6.65 -13.70
C ILE A 124 -38.95 6.58 -15.14
N GLU A 125 -39.96 5.75 -15.52
CA GLU A 125 -40.33 5.52 -16.98
C GLU A 125 -41.87 5.50 -17.41
N ALA A 126 -42.44 6.40 -18.29
CA ALA A 126 -43.72 6.28 -19.13
C ALA A 126 -44.29 7.53 -20.00
N GLU A 127 -45.19 7.34 -21.04
CA GLU A 127 -46.36 8.20 -21.65
C GLU A 127 -46.46 8.77 -23.17
N THR A 128 -47.71 9.04 -23.77
CA THR A 128 -48.25 10.04 -24.90
C THR A 128 -49.20 9.67 -26.17
N VAL A 129 -50.05 10.61 -26.81
CA VAL A 129 -51.13 10.53 -27.98
C VAL A 129 -51.66 11.94 -28.65
N GLU A 130 -52.61 12.35 -29.61
CA GLU A 130 -53.73 12.05 -30.70
C GLU A 130 -54.13 13.38 -31.61
N VAL A 131 -55.11 13.77 -32.57
CA VAL A 131 -56.21 13.37 -33.63
C VAL A 131 -56.88 14.60 -34.52
N ASP A 132 -57.70 14.49 -35.67
CA ASP A 132 -58.35 15.61 -36.59
C ASP A 132 -59.55 15.30 -37.67
N MET A 133 -60.44 16.25 -38.23
CA MET A 133 -61.52 16.17 -39.38
C MET A 133 -62.34 17.49 -39.93
N ILE A 134 -62.84 17.68 -41.24
CA ILE A 134 -63.94 18.70 -41.76
C ILE A 134 -64.55 18.70 -43.29
N GLU A 135 -65.63 19.49 -43.73
CA GLU A 135 -66.33 19.58 -45.14
C GLU A 135 -67.08 20.94 -45.69
N ASP A 136 -67.90 21.00 -46.84
CA ASP A 136 -68.56 22.20 -47.60
C ASP A 136 -69.89 22.00 -48.54
N TYR A 137 -70.63 23.03 -49.12
CA TYR A 137 -71.88 22.92 -50.03
C TYR A 137 -72.38 24.07 -51.07
N TRP A 138 -73.62 24.03 -51.69
CA TRP A 138 -74.20 24.94 -52.80
C TRP A 138 -75.80 25.05 -52.93
N GLY A 139 -76.46 25.76 -53.93
CA GLY A 139 -77.97 26.00 -54.02
C GLY A 139 -78.75 27.03 -55.00
N PRO A 140 -80.02 27.48 -54.65
CA PRO A 140 -81.21 28.14 -55.36
C PRO A 140 -81.39 29.31 -56.41
N SER A 141 -80.56 30.35 -56.60
CA SER A 141 -80.81 31.71 -57.27
C SER A 141 -82.07 32.12 -58.10
N LYS A 142 -82.71 31.27 -58.90
CA LYS A 142 -83.30 31.66 -60.21
C LYS A 142 -84.63 32.44 -60.17
N LYS A 143 -85.14 32.78 -58.98
CA LYS A 143 -86.53 33.27 -58.76
C LYS A 143 -86.66 34.80 -58.59
N LEU A 144 -85.54 35.53 -58.59
CA LEU A 144 -85.44 36.90 -58.04
C LEU A 144 -85.76 38.05 -59.03
N LEU A 145 -85.69 37.82 -60.34
CA LEU A 145 -85.57 38.89 -61.36
C LEU A 145 -86.89 39.33 -62.02
N GLY A 146 -88.03 39.21 -61.32
CA GLY A 146 -89.37 39.45 -61.89
C GLY A 146 -90.29 40.40 -61.12
N ASP A 147 -89.79 41.11 -60.11
CA ASP A 147 -90.61 41.92 -59.20
C ASP A 147 -90.76 43.38 -59.67
N LEU A 148 -91.97 43.95 -59.55
CA LEU A 148 -92.26 45.36 -59.83
C LEU A 148 -91.64 46.31 -58.77
N LYS A 149 -91.28 45.81 -57.58
CA LYS A 149 -90.53 46.55 -56.54
C LYS A 149 -89.01 46.31 -56.58
N PHE A 150 -88.50 45.73 -57.67
CA PHE A 150 -87.08 45.34 -57.79
C PHE A 150 -86.10 46.49 -57.53
N LEU A 151 -86.34 47.71 -58.02
CA LEU A 151 -85.37 48.80 -57.89
C LEU A 151 -85.27 49.42 -56.49
N ASP A 152 -86.30 49.32 -55.65
CA ASP A 152 -86.22 49.82 -54.27
C ASP A 152 -85.68 48.74 -53.33
N SER A 153 -86.04 47.47 -53.56
CA SER A 153 -85.38 46.34 -52.91
C SER A 153 -83.89 46.20 -53.29
N LEU A 154 -83.47 46.69 -54.46
CA LEU A 154 -82.06 46.81 -54.88
C LEU A 154 -81.28 47.90 -54.10
N LYS A 155 -81.95 48.99 -53.67
CA LYS A 155 -81.33 50.07 -52.88
C LYS A 155 -81.30 49.75 -51.39
N ALA A 156 -82.37 49.14 -50.89
CA ALA A 156 -82.49 48.67 -49.50
C ALA A 156 -81.91 47.24 -49.33
N TYR A 157 -81.11 46.75 -50.29
CA TYR A 157 -80.57 45.40 -50.27
C TYR A 157 -79.53 45.24 -49.17
N ASP A 158 -79.74 44.25 -48.31
CA ASP A 158 -78.74 43.85 -47.32
C ASP A 158 -77.49 43.33 -48.04
N ARG A 159 -76.35 43.94 -47.74
CA ARG A 159 -75.05 43.63 -48.35
C ARG A 159 -74.31 42.51 -47.63
N ASP A 160 -74.67 42.25 -46.38
CA ASP A 160 -74.03 41.28 -45.50
C ASP A 160 -74.81 39.96 -45.48
N GLN A 161 -76.14 39.99 -45.67
CA GLN A 161 -77.01 38.80 -45.73
C GLN A 161 -77.41 38.34 -47.16
N ILE A 162 -76.52 38.52 -48.13
CA ILE A 162 -76.72 38.06 -49.52
C ILE A 162 -76.72 36.53 -49.58
N PRO A 163 -77.73 35.82 -50.12
CA PRO A 163 -77.74 34.35 -50.15
C PRO A 163 -76.63 33.74 -51.05
N ASP A 164 -75.89 32.75 -50.53
CA ASP A 164 -74.86 31.94 -51.23
C ASP A 164 -75.40 31.34 -52.53
N THR A 165 -76.67 31.00 -52.42
CA THR A 165 -77.51 30.42 -53.44
C THR A 165 -77.72 31.38 -54.62
N CYS A 166 -77.53 32.69 -54.46
CA CYS A 166 -77.62 33.68 -55.55
C CYS A 166 -76.28 33.94 -56.25
N ILE A 167 -75.18 34.06 -55.52
CA ILE A 167 -73.94 34.64 -56.06
C ILE A 167 -73.09 33.64 -56.86
N LYS A 168 -72.98 32.36 -56.47
CA LYS A 168 -72.25 31.35 -57.29
C LYS A 168 -72.78 31.31 -58.74
N LYS A 169 -74.09 31.50 -58.98
CA LYS A 169 -74.69 31.56 -60.34
C LYS A 169 -74.44 32.87 -61.08
N ILE A 170 -74.28 33.98 -60.36
CA ILE A 170 -73.81 35.26 -60.91
C ILE A 170 -72.37 35.09 -61.41
N ARG A 171 -71.48 34.53 -60.59
CA ARG A 171 -70.11 34.15 -60.98
C ARG A 171 -70.09 33.23 -62.20
N GLU A 172 -70.61 32.01 -62.06
CA GLU A 172 -70.53 30.92 -63.05
C GLU A 172 -71.10 31.24 -64.44
N LYS A 173 -72.08 32.17 -64.54
CA LYS A 173 -72.86 32.34 -65.79
C LYS A 173 -72.93 33.76 -66.33
N PHE A 174 -72.46 34.76 -65.57
CA PHE A 174 -72.60 36.15 -65.97
C PHE A 174 -71.31 36.96 -65.77
N ILE A 175 -70.60 36.89 -64.64
CA ILE A 175 -69.45 37.78 -64.36
C ILE A 175 -68.36 37.74 -65.44
N ASP A 176 -68.04 36.56 -65.96
CA ASP A 176 -66.99 36.38 -66.97
C ASP A 176 -67.51 36.32 -68.42
N HIS A 177 -68.83 36.49 -68.63
CA HIS A 177 -69.40 36.49 -69.98
C HIS A 177 -69.00 37.77 -70.75
N PRO A 178 -68.50 37.69 -71.99
CA PRO A 178 -68.03 38.86 -72.75
C PRO A 178 -69.07 39.98 -72.85
N ASP A 179 -70.34 39.62 -73.11
CA ASP A 179 -71.44 40.57 -73.23
C ASP A 179 -71.95 41.12 -71.88
N PHE A 180 -71.49 40.60 -70.74
CA PHE A 180 -71.86 41.07 -69.40
C PHE A 180 -70.79 41.97 -68.76
N GLN A 181 -70.08 42.72 -69.59
CA GLN A 181 -69.28 43.86 -69.13
C GLN A 181 -70.11 45.16 -69.20
N PRO A 182 -69.99 46.08 -68.22
CA PRO A 182 -70.71 47.35 -68.25
C PRO A 182 -70.44 48.19 -69.52
N SER A 183 -69.22 48.11 -70.06
CA SER A 183 -68.78 48.73 -71.31
C SER A 183 -69.51 48.22 -72.56
N VAL A 184 -69.97 46.97 -72.53
CA VAL A 184 -70.73 46.34 -73.63
C VAL A 184 -72.23 46.59 -73.44
N ILE A 185 -72.78 46.29 -72.25
CA ILE A 185 -74.20 46.47 -71.94
C ILE A 185 -74.66 47.93 -72.13
N LYS A 186 -73.81 48.91 -71.83
CA LYS A 186 -74.07 50.35 -72.07
C LYS A 186 -74.52 50.67 -73.50
N LYS A 187 -74.05 49.90 -74.49
CA LYS A 187 -74.42 50.08 -75.92
C LYS A 187 -75.85 49.64 -76.24
N VAL A 188 -76.45 48.81 -75.38
CA VAL A 188 -77.79 48.22 -75.55
C VAL A 188 -78.80 48.87 -74.60
N SER A 189 -78.42 49.14 -73.34
CA SER A 189 -79.24 49.89 -72.38
C SER A 189 -78.41 50.49 -71.25
N SER A 190 -78.55 51.79 -71.03
CA SER A 190 -77.94 52.52 -69.91
C SER A 190 -78.52 52.11 -68.55
N ALA A 191 -79.79 51.70 -68.49
CA ALA A 191 -80.39 51.16 -67.26
C ALA A 191 -79.76 49.80 -66.88
N CYS A 192 -79.47 48.96 -67.88
CA CYS A 192 -78.81 47.66 -67.68
C CYS A 192 -77.32 47.81 -67.32
N GLU A 193 -76.63 48.87 -67.76
CA GLU A 193 -75.26 49.19 -67.31
C GLU A 193 -75.20 49.37 -65.79
N GLY A 194 -76.19 50.08 -65.21
CA GLY A 194 -76.29 50.31 -63.76
C GLY A 194 -76.45 49.01 -62.98
N LEU A 195 -77.37 48.15 -63.41
CA LEU A 195 -77.58 46.83 -62.81
C LEU A 195 -76.37 45.91 -62.96
N CYS A 196 -75.68 45.92 -64.11
CA CYS A 196 -74.44 45.16 -64.30
C CYS A 196 -73.34 45.61 -63.32
N LYS A 197 -73.13 46.92 -63.17
CA LYS A 197 -72.16 47.47 -62.20
C LYS A 197 -72.52 47.10 -60.75
N TRP A 198 -73.80 47.20 -60.38
CA TRP A 198 -74.29 46.82 -59.05
C TRP A 198 -74.09 45.32 -58.79
N VAL A 199 -74.44 44.44 -59.73
CA VAL A 199 -74.27 42.98 -59.61
C VAL A 199 -72.80 42.60 -59.46
N ARG A 200 -71.90 43.21 -60.22
CA ARG A 200 -70.44 42.98 -60.10
C ARG A 200 -69.90 43.48 -58.75
N ALA A 201 -70.38 44.61 -58.24
CA ALA A 201 -69.98 45.13 -56.93
C ALA A 201 -70.47 44.25 -55.77
N MET A 202 -71.73 43.77 -55.83
CA MET A 202 -72.29 42.88 -54.81
C MET A 202 -71.65 41.48 -54.85
N GLU A 203 -71.30 40.96 -56.03
CA GLU A 203 -70.50 39.73 -56.15
C GLU A 203 -69.13 39.89 -55.49
N MET A 204 -68.42 40.97 -55.79
CA MET A 204 -67.09 41.22 -55.22
C MET A 204 -67.16 41.43 -53.69
N TYR A 205 -68.18 42.12 -53.19
CA TYR A 205 -68.40 42.30 -51.75
C TYR A 205 -68.68 40.97 -51.06
N GLU A 206 -69.62 40.16 -51.60
CA GLU A 206 -69.94 38.84 -51.05
C GLU A 206 -68.73 37.89 -51.07
N ARG A 207 -67.90 37.95 -52.13
CA ARG A 207 -66.69 37.14 -52.26
C ARG A 207 -65.73 37.36 -51.11
N VAL A 208 -65.64 38.59 -50.62
CA VAL A 208 -64.85 38.92 -49.44
C VAL A 208 -65.64 38.56 -48.19
N ALA A 209 -66.88 39.03 -48.05
CA ALA A 209 -67.73 38.85 -46.87
C ALA A 209 -67.84 37.38 -46.42
N LYS A 210 -68.04 36.43 -47.34
CA LYS A 210 -68.15 34.99 -46.99
C LYS A 210 -66.84 34.25 -46.89
N VAL A 211 -65.76 34.82 -47.41
CA VAL A 211 -64.40 34.33 -47.12
C VAL A 211 -63.91 34.89 -45.78
N VAL A 212 -64.42 36.02 -45.28
CA VAL A 212 -64.00 36.61 -43.99
C VAL A 212 -64.97 36.38 -42.82
N GLY A 213 -66.27 36.19 -43.04
CA GLY A 213 -67.26 35.98 -41.97
C GLY A 213 -67.03 34.66 -41.24
N PRO A 214 -67.20 33.50 -41.92
CA PRO A 214 -66.82 32.19 -41.39
C PRO A 214 -65.35 32.09 -40.95
N LYS A 215 -64.43 32.89 -41.51
CA LYS A 215 -63.05 32.97 -41.01
C LYS A 215 -62.89 33.80 -39.75
N LYS A 216 -63.68 34.85 -39.52
CA LYS A 216 -63.70 35.60 -38.26
C LYS A 216 -64.34 34.78 -37.14
N GLU A 217 -65.40 34.06 -37.45
CA GLU A 217 -66.07 33.17 -36.51
C GLU A 217 -65.20 31.96 -36.17
N ARG A 218 -64.59 31.30 -37.18
CA ARG A 218 -63.59 30.24 -36.95
C ARG A 218 -62.32 30.76 -36.27
N LEU A 219 -61.85 31.97 -36.58
CA LEU A 219 -60.74 32.59 -35.88
C LEU A 219 -61.09 32.80 -34.42
N LYS A 220 -62.26 33.39 -34.11
CA LYS A 220 -62.70 33.57 -32.72
C LYS A 220 -62.82 32.24 -31.98
N LEU A 221 -63.44 31.23 -32.59
CA LEU A 221 -63.54 29.89 -31.99
C LEU A 221 -62.16 29.27 -31.75
N ALA A 222 -61.22 29.42 -32.68
CA ALA A 222 -59.85 28.96 -32.52
C ALA A 222 -59.03 29.82 -31.53
N GLU A 223 -59.35 31.11 -31.34
CA GLU A 223 -58.76 31.99 -30.32
C GLU A 223 -59.29 31.64 -28.92
N ASP A 224 -60.60 31.40 -28.79
CA ASP A 224 -61.24 30.92 -27.56
C ASP A 224 -60.71 29.51 -27.18
N GLU A 225 -60.54 28.60 -28.15
CA GLU A 225 -59.94 27.28 -27.96
C GLU A 225 -58.43 27.35 -27.64
N LEU A 226 -57.67 28.18 -28.35
CA LEU A 226 -56.25 28.40 -28.09
C LEU A 226 -56.00 28.95 -26.68
N ALA A 227 -56.89 29.80 -26.16
CA ALA A 227 -56.81 30.27 -24.77
C ALA A 227 -56.95 29.09 -23.78
N VAL A 228 -57.96 28.24 -23.97
CA VAL A 228 -58.19 27.03 -23.14
C VAL A 228 -57.00 26.06 -23.21
N GLN A 229 -56.41 25.87 -24.40
CA GLN A 229 -55.22 25.03 -24.56
C GLN A 229 -53.96 25.66 -23.97
N MET A 230 -53.81 26.99 -24.00
CA MET A 230 -52.69 27.69 -23.36
C MET A 230 -52.77 27.61 -21.82
N ASP A 231 -53.97 27.71 -21.24
CA ASP A 231 -54.19 27.52 -19.81
C ASP A 231 -53.88 26.08 -19.37
N MET A 232 -54.35 25.06 -20.11
CA MET A 232 -53.97 23.66 -19.85
C MET A 232 -52.47 23.41 -20.02
N LEU A 233 -51.83 24.01 -21.03
CA LEU A 233 -50.38 23.92 -21.24
C LEU A 233 -49.59 24.62 -20.12
N ALA A 234 -50.11 25.70 -19.53
CA ALA A 234 -49.52 26.33 -18.36
C ALA A 234 -49.59 25.41 -17.13
N ILE A 235 -50.74 24.77 -16.89
CA ILE A 235 -50.92 23.78 -15.81
C ILE A 235 -49.97 22.59 -16.02
N LYS A 236 -49.93 21.99 -17.22
CA LYS A 236 -49.06 20.84 -17.50
C LYS A 236 -47.57 21.16 -17.46
N ARG A 237 -47.15 22.40 -17.77
CA ARG A 237 -45.78 22.86 -17.52
C ARG A 237 -45.47 23.02 -16.03
N GLY A 238 -46.46 23.39 -15.21
CA GLY A 238 -46.33 23.40 -13.75
C GLY A 238 -46.14 21.99 -13.19
N GLU A 239 -47.03 21.05 -13.55
CA GLU A 239 -46.94 19.64 -13.15
C GLU A 239 -45.61 19.00 -13.59
N LEU A 240 -45.21 19.20 -14.85
CA LEU A 240 -43.92 18.71 -15.35
C LEU A 240 -42.75 19.26 -14.52
N LYS A 241 -42.74 20.57 -14.22
CA LYS A 241 -41.66 21.17 -13.42
C LYS A 241 -41.59 20.61 -12.00
N GLU A 242 -42.73 20.33 -11.35
CA GLU A 242 -42.73 19.68 -10.04
C GLU A 242 -42.13 18.27 -10.08
N VAL A 243 -42.26 17.55 -11.21
CA VAL A 243 -41.64 16.25 -11.43
C VAL A 243 -40.15 16.41 -11.76
N GLU A 244 -39.76 17.37 -12.60
CA GLU A 244 -38.35 17.68 -12.93
C GLU A 244 -37.55 18.10 -11.68
N ASP A 245 -38.05 19.07 -10.91
CA ASP A 245 -37.42 19.55 -9.66
C ASP A 245 -37.26 18.39 -8.65
N ARG A 246 -38.26 17.49 -8.56
CA ARG A 246 -38.24 16.32 -7.67
C ARG A 246 -37.27 15.23 -8.14
N LEU A 247 -37.22 14.96 -9.44
CA LEU A 247 -36.26 14.04 -10.05
C LEU A 247 -34.82 14.53 -9.82
N GLN A 248 -34.57 15.83 -9.97
CA GLN A 248 -33.27 16.44 -9.71
C GLN A 248 -32.86 16.26 -8.24
N CYS A 249 -33.75 16.56 -7.29
CA CYS A 249 -33.46 16.34 -5.86
C CYS A 249 -33.12 14.88 -5.53
N LEU A 250 -33.85 13.92 -6.11
CA LEU A 250 -33.58 12.49 -5.94
C LEU A 250 -32.23 12.07 -6.55
N ASN A 251 -31.86 12.63 -7.71
CA ASN A 251 -30.54 12.39 -8.34
C ASN A 251 -29.39 12.94 -7.49
N ASP A 252 -29.55 14.14 -6.91
CA ASP A 252 -28.53 14.77 -6.08
C ASP A 252 -28.33 14.01 -4.75
N GLU A 253 -29.42 13.54 -4.12
CA GLU A 253 -29.35 12.68 -2.93
C GLU A 253 -28.72 11.31 -3.23
N LEU A 254 -29.09 10.69 -4.36
CA LEU A 254 -28.48 9.44 -4.85
C LEU A 254 -26.97 9.60 -5.13
N ALA A 255 -26.55 10.76 -5.65
CA ALA A 255 -25.13 11.06 -5.88
C ALA A 255 -24.34 11.22 -4.57
N ILE A 256 -24.93 11.85 -3.55
CA ILE A 256 -24.35 11.95 -2.20
C ILE A 256 -24.21 10.54 -1.60
N LYS A 257 -25.28 9.73 -1.62
CA LYS A 257 -25.29 8.40 -1.02
C LYS A 257 -24.32 7.42 -1.67
N ASN A 258 -24.19 7.43 -3.00
CA ASN A 258 -23.18 6.64 -3.69
C ASN A 258 -21.74 7.07 -3.35
N LYS A 259 -21.52 8.36 -3.03
CA LYS A 259 -20.22 8.83 -2.56
C LYS A 259 -19.94 8.36 -1.13
N GLU A 260 -20.89 8.49 -0.20
CA GLU A 260 -20.75 7.97 1.18
C GLU A 260 -20.40 6.48 1.18
N LYS A 261 -21.14 5.69 0.38
CA LYS A 261 -20.87 4.26 0.18
C LYS A 261 -19.45 4.00 -0.31
N LYS A 262 -19.00 4.70 -1.35
CA LYS A 262 -17.65 4.50 -1.89
C LYS A 262 -16.55 4.92 -0.90
N ASP A 263 -16.70 6.05 -0.22
CA ASP A 263 -15.75 6.52 0.77
C ASP A 263 -15.63 5.50 1.94
N LEU A 264 -16.69 4.73 2.24
CA LEU A 264 -16.63 3.57 3.18
C LEU A 264 -15.93 2.34 2.58
N GLU A 265 -16.21 1.98 1.32
CA GLU A 265 -15.56 0.85 0.61
C GLU A 265 -14.03 1.02 0.56
N ASP A 266 -13.55 2.19 0.11
CA ASP A 266 -12.11 2.52 0.02
C ASP A 266 -11.42 2.45 1.40
N ASN A 267 -12.10 2.84 2.48
CA ASN A 267 -11.58 2.77 3.85
C ASN A 267 -11.51 1.34 4.39
N ILE A 268 -12.52 0.50 4.11
CA ILE A 268 -12.54 -0.91 4.52
C ILE A 268 -11.42 -1.70 3.82
N GLU A 269 -11.21 -1.48 2.51
CA GLU A 269 -10.11 -2.13 1.79
C GLU A 269 -8.74 -1.70 2.35
N LEU A 270 -8.54 -0.40 2.56
CA LEU A 270 -7.29 0.14 3.11
C LEU A 270 -7.00 -0.41 4.52
N CYS A 271 -8.02 -0.60 5.36
CA CYS A 271 -7.88 -1.22 6.67
C CYS A 271 -7.48 -2.70 6.56
N SER A 272 -8.20 -3.47 5.73
CA SER A 272 -7.93 -4.89 5.46
C SER A 272 -6.49 -5.13 4.96
N GLN A 273 -6.04 -4.35 3.97
CA GLN A 273 -4.68 -4.44 3.44
C GLN A 273 -3.59 -4.14 4.49
N LYS A 274 -3.82 -3.19 5.40
CA LYS A 274 -2.89 -2.87 6.49
C LYS A 274 -2.81 -4.02 7.51
N LEU A 275 -3.96 -4.62 7.84
CA LEU A 275 -4.08 -5.71 8.82
C LEU A 275 -3.33 -6.96 8.34
N ASP A 276 -3.53 -7.39 7.08
CA ASP A 276 -2.79 -8.49 6.45
C ASP A 276 -1.25 -8.28 6.49
N ARG A 277 -0.79 -7.07 6.13
CA ARG A 277 0.64 -6.72 6.16
C ARG A 277 1.21 -6.78 7.58
N ALA A 278 0.46 -6.30 8.58
CA ALA A 278 0.86 -6.35 9.98
C ALA A 278 0.88 -7.78 10.54
N GLN A 279 -0.11 -8.61 10.21
CA GLN A 279 -0.17 -10.01 10.61
C GLN A 279 0.99 -10.83 10.00
N LYS A 280 1.34 -10.59 8.74
CA LYS A 280 2.54 -11.17 8.08
C LYS A 280 3.83 -10.73 8.76
N LEU A 281 3.94 -9.47 9.18
CA LEU A 281 5.10 -8.95 9.91
C LEU A 281 5.22 -9.56 11.31
N ILE A 282 4.10 -9.76 12.03
CA ILE A 282 4.07 -10.47 13.32
C ILE A 282 4.50 -11.94 13.13
N GLY A 283 4.00 -12.63 12.10
CA GLY A 283 4.39 -14.01 11.80
C GLY A 283 5.89 -14.16 11.48
N GLY A 284 6.45 -13.26 10.67
CA GLY A 284 7.88 -13.25 10.34
C GLY A 284 8.80 -12.96 11.53
N LEU A 285 8.40 -12.04 12.41
CA LEU A 285 9.13 -11.73 13.65
C LEU A 285 8.95 -12.83 14.72
N GLY A 286 7.85 -13.59 14.67
CA GLY A 286 7.57 -14.71 15.58
C GLY A 286 8.63 -15.82 15.50
N GLY A 287 9.07 -16.22 14.30
CA GLY A 287 10.12 -17.25 14.16
C GLY A 287 11.49 -16.83 14.68
N GLU A 288 11.80 -15.53 14.64
CA GLU A 288 13.05 -14.98 15.16
C GLU A 288 13.02 -14.81 16.70
N LYS A 289 11.83 -14.68 17.31
CA LYS A 289 11.63 -14.67 18.77
C LYS A 289 12.18 -15.92 19.45
N ASP A 290 11.95 -17.10 18.89
CA ASP A 290 12.41 -18.37 19.48
C ASP A 290 13.94 -18.48 19.41
N ARG A 291 14.52 -18.12 18.26
CA ARG A 291 15.97 -18.01 18.06
C ARG A 291 16.62 -17.04 19.05
N TRP A 292 15.98 -15.90 19.32
CA TRP A 292 16.45 -14.92 20.31
C TRP A 292 16.24 -15.37 21.76
N THR A 293 15.18 -16.13 22.04
CA THR A 293 14.93 -16.72 23.37
C THR A 293 16.00 -17.76 23.73
N GLU A 294 16.45 -18.55 22.77
CA GLU A 294 17.59 -19.45 22.95
C GLU A 294 18.90 -18.66 23.16
N ALA A 295 19.12 -17.60 22.38
CA ALA A 295 20.25 -16.68 22.54
C ALA A 295 20.22 -15.85 23.85
N ALA A 296 19.17 -15.92 24.66
CA ALA A 296 19.14 -15.33 26.00
C ALA A 296 19.76 -16.27 27.07
N ARG A 297 19.97 -17.56 26.77
CA ARG A 297 20.33 -18.61 27.75
C ARG A 297 21.84 -18.71 28.07
N TYR A 298 22.62 -17.64 27.89
CA TYR A 298 24.07 -17.62 28.12
C TYR A 298 24.51 -17.60 29.61
N THR A 299 23.90 -18.42 30.46
CA THR A 299 24.36 -18.66 31.85
C THR A 299 25.79 -19.21 31.90
N ASN A 300 26.15 -20.01 30.89
CA ASN A 300 27.38 -20.80 30.83
C ASN A 300 28.61 -20.04 30.29
N LEU A 301 28.42 -18.78 29.86
CA LEU A 301 29.46 -17.99 29.19
C LEU A 301 30.74 -17.83 30.02
N THR A 302 30.63 -17.80 31.35
CA THR A 302 31.78 -17.55 32.23
C THR A 302 32.80 -18.70 32.20
N GLY A 303 32.35 -19.95 32.26
CA GLY A 303 33.22 -21.12 32.21
C GLY A 303 33.76 -21.39 30.80
N ASP A 304 32.93 -21.25 29.77
CA ASP A 304 33.34 -21.50 28.38
C ASP A 304 34.45 -20.52 27.93
N ILE A 305 34.32 -19.24 28.33
CA ILE A 305 35.35 -18.23 28.06
C ILE A 305 36.60 -18.43 28.92
N LEU A 306 36.47 -18.98 30.14
CA LEU A 306 37.61 -19.33 30.99
C LEU A 306 38.43 -20.47 30.38
N LEU A 307 37.78 -21.56 29.96
CA LEU A 307 38.39 -22.69 29.25
C LEU A 307 39.04 -22.27 27.93
N SER A 308 38.35 -21.39 27.17
CA SER A 308 38.90 -20.81 25.95
C SER A 308 40.14 -19.95 26.21
N SER A 309 40.13 -19.13 27.26
CA SER A 309 41.25 -18.26 27.62
C SER A 309 42.47 -19.07 28.11
N GLY A 310 42.24 -20.16 28.84
CA GLY A 310 43.29 -21.14 29.16
C GLY A 310 43.87 -21.78 27.91
N THR A 311 43.01 -22.18 26.96
CA THR A 311 43.43 -22.78 25.68
C THR A 311 44.32 -21.81 24.88
N VAL A 312 43.89 -20.57 24.70
CA VAL A 312 44.65 -19.54 23.96
C VAL A 312 45.97 -19.20 24.66
N SER A 313 45.97 -19.09 25.99
CA SER A 313 47.15 -18.59 26.74
C SER A 313 48.25 -19.65 26.99
N TYR A 314 47.91 -20.94 26.96
CA TYR A 314 48.83 -22.02 27.31
C TYR A 314 48.95 -23.14 26.28
N LEU A 315 47.85 -23.55 25.64
CA LEU A 315 47.80 -24.83 24.92
C LEU A 315 48.36 -24.75 23.50
N GLY A 316 48.59 -23.55 22.96
CA GLY A 316 49.14 -23.34 21.63
C GLY A 316 50.45 -24.09 21.34
N ALA A 317 51.34 -24.22 22.34
CA ALA A 317 52.64 -24.90 22.21
C ALA A 317 52.56 -26.45 22.19
N PHE A 318 51.39 -27.02 22.48
CA PHE A 318 51.21 -28.46 22.69
C PHE A 318 50.53 -29.17 21.50
N PRO A 319 50.88 -30.44 21.21
CA PRO A 319 50.16 -31.29 20.25
C PRO A 319 48.72 -31.59 20.67
N VAL A 320 47.90 -32.03 19.72
CA VAL A 320 46.45 -32.26 19.91
C VAL A 320 46.11 -33.12 21.13
N ASP A 321 46.81 -34.23 21.36
CA ASP A 321 46.51 -35.17 22.46
C ASP A 321 46.65 -34.49 23.84
N TYR A 322 47.72 -33.69 24.00
CA TYR A 322 47.97 -32.89 25.20
C TYR A 322 46.92 -31.79 25.37
N ARG A 323 46.44 -31.17 24.28
CA ARG A 323 45.37 -30.16 24.35
C ARG A 323 44.05 -30.78 24.80
N VAL A 324 43.63 -31.87 24.15
CA VAL A 324 42.34 -32.54 24.42
C VAL A 324 42.29 -33.06 25.85
N GLU A 325 43.34 -33.71 26.34
CA GLU A 325 43.38 -34.19 27.72
C GLU A 325 43.37 -33.02 28.72
N CYS A 326 44.16 -31.96 28.48
CA CYS A 326 44.18 -30.79 29.36
C CYS A 326 42.83 -30.06 29.40
N GLN A 327 42.18 -29.85 28.23
CA GLN A 327 40.84 -29.27 28.12
C GLN A 327 39.78 -30.12 28.83
N LYS A 328 39.85 -31.46 28.72
CA LYS A 328 38.93 -32.38 29.38
C LYS A 328 39.04 -32.32 30.91
N GLN A 329 40.27 -32.37 31.44
CA GLN A 329 40.53 -32.22 32.88
C GLN A 329 40.06 -30.85 33.39
N TRP A 330 40.31 -29.79 32.62
CA TRP A 330 39.84 -28.44 32.94
C TRP A 330 38.31 -28.33 32.89
N HIS A 331 37.63 -29.03 31.98
CA HIS A 331 36.17 -29.04 31.92
C HIS A 331 35.55 -29.66 33.18
N ILE A 332 36.07 -30.82 33.60
CA ILE A 332 35.69 -31.50 34.86
C ILE A 332 35.92 -30.57 36.06
N ASN A 333 37.11 -29.98 36.18
CA ASN A 333 37.43 -29.07 37.27
C ASN A 333 36.53 -27.80 37.31
N CYS A 334 36.05 -27.32 36.16
CA CYS A 334 35.05 -26.24 36.10
C CYS A 334 33.70 -26.68 36.69
N GLN A 335 33.24 -27.89 36.31
CA GLN A 335 31.99 -28.47 36.79
C GLN A 335 32.03 -28.75 38.30
N GLU A 336 33.11 -29.36 38.81
CA GLU A 336 33.33 -29.61 40.24
C GLU A 336 33.31 -28.31 41.07
N LYS A 337 33.99 -27.26 40.58
CA LYS A 337 33.98 -25.94 41.21
C LYS A 337 32.65 -25.19 41.04
N LYS A 338 31.65 -25.77 40.36
CA LYS A 338 30.34 -25.15 40.06
C LYS A 338 30.42 -23.86 39.25
N ILE A 339 31.40 -23.77 38.34
CA ILE A 339 31.50 -22.69 37.36
C ILE A 339 30.58 -23.03 36.17
N PRO A 340 29.56 -22.22 35.84
CA PRO A 340 28.67 -22.48 34.71
C PRO A 340 29.46 -22.57 33.40
N CYS A 341 29.34 -23.72 32.72
CA CYS A 341 29.98 -24.06 31.46
C CYS A 341 29.04 -24.98 30.64
N SER A 342 29.21 -25.01 29.33
CA SER A 342 28.38 -25.81 28.41
C SER A 342 28.74 -27.29 28.50
N GLU A 343 27.75 -28.18 28.35
CA GLU A 343 27.93 -29.63 28.53
C GLU A 343 29.10 -30.20 27.72
N HIS A 344 29.26 -29.73 26.48
CA HIS A 344 30.38 -30.06 25.60
C HIS A 344 31.13 -28.78 25.20
N PHE A 345 32.28 -28.53 25.85
CA PHE A 345 33.16 -27.42 25.50
C PHE A 345 33.93 -27.69 24.20
N THR A 346 33.91 -26.74 23.26
CA THR A 346 34.87 -26.67 22.14
C THR A 346 35.28 -25.22 21.88
N LEU A 347 36.57 -25.01 21.56
CA LEU A 347 37.10 -23.66 21.30
C LEU A 347 36.42 -23.00 20.09
N SER A 348 36.12 -23.78 19.05
CA SER A 348 35.43 -23.30 17.85
C SER A 348 33.98 -22.86 18.10
N ASN A 349 33.25 -23.45 19.04
CA ASN A 349 31.90 -22.99 19.36
C ASN A 349 31.91 -21.70 20.20
N THR A 350 32.93 -21.50 21.05
CA THR A 350 33.01 -20.34 21.94
C THR A 350 33.64 -19.10 21.27
N LEU A 351 34.73 -19.28 20.52
CA LEU A 351 35.52 -18.19 19.90
C LEU A 351 35.58 -18.23 18.37
N GLY A 352 35.12 -19.31 17.73
CA GLY A 352 35.15 -19.44 16.27
C GLY A 352 34.11 -18.57 15.58
N ASN A 353 34.55 -17.57 14.82
CA ASN A 353 33.67 -16.88 13.87
C ASN A 353 33.65 -17.67 12.55
N GLN A 354 32.49 -18.21 12.17
CA GLN A 354 32.37 -19.07 11.00
C GLN A 354 32.78 -18.38 9.69
N VAL A 355 32.55 -17.08 9.54
CA VAL A 355 32.97 -16.32 8.34
C VAL A 355 34.49 -16.20 8.29
N ALA A 356 35.13 -15.92 9.43
CA ALA A 356 36.59 -15.87 9.54
C ALA A 356 37.22 -17.25 9.28
N ILE A 357 36.67 -18.32 9.86
CA ILE A 357 37.14 -19.70 9.64
C ILE A 357 37.07 -20.08 8.15
N ARG A 358 35.99 -19.73 7.44
CA ARG A 358 35.91 -19.94 5.99
C ARG A 358 36.95 -19.11 5.22
N ALA A 359 37.18 -17.85 5.60
CA ALA A 359 38.23 -17.04 4.98
C ALA A 359 39.63 -17.64 5.21
N TRP A 360 39.92 -18.18 6.40
CA TRP A 360 41.18 -18.86 6.69
C TRP A 360 41.34 -20.15 5.87
N GLN A 361 40.28 -20.93 5.72
CA GLN A 361 40.26 -22.14 4.88
C GLN A 361 40.50 -21.81 3.40
N ILE A 362 39.90 -20.74 2.89
CA ILE A 362 40.16 -20.22 1.52
C ILE A 362 41.62 -19.75 1.38
N ALA A 363 42.20 -19.14 2.42
CA ALA A 363 43.64 -18.81 2.46
C ALA A 363 44.55 -20.05 2.59
N GLY A 364 44.01 -21.25 2.77
CA GLY A 364 44.76 -22.51 2.81
C GLY A 364 45.02 -23.10 4.19
N LEU A 365 44.29 -22.67 5.23
CA LEU A 365 44.22 -23.38 6.51
C LEU A 365 43.48 -24.72 6.31
N PRO A 366 43.99 -25.86 6.82
CA PRO A 366 43.24 -27.12 6.77
C PRO A 366 41.90 -27.05 7.52
N VAL A 367 40.97 -27.93 7.14
CA VAL A 367 39.58 -27.95 7.62
C VAL A 367 39.42 -28.72 8.95
N ASP A 368 40.50 -29.32 9.47
CA ASP A 368 40.47 -30.08 10.73
C ASP A 368 40.36 -29.17 11.98
N SER A 369 39.95 -29.76 13.10
CA SER A 369 39.73 -29.02 14.35
C SER A 369 41.00 -28.46 14.97
N PHE A 370 42.16 -29.12 14.81
CA PHE A 370 43.43 -28.65 15.40
C PHE A 370 43.98 -27.47 14.61
N SER A 371 43.89 -27.49 13.28
CA SER A 371 44.20 -26.35 12.40
C SER A 371 43.24 -25.18 12.65
N THR A 372 41.94 -25.46 12.80
CA THR A 372 40.94 -24.43 13.14
C THR A 372 41.24 -23.79 14.50
N ASP A 373 41.53 -24.59 15.53
CA ASP A 373 41.96 -24.11 16.85
C ASP A 373 43.25 -23.29 16.78
N ASN A 374 44.24 -23.70 15.98
CA ASN A 374 45.46 -22.91 15.76
C ASN A 374 45.14 -21.53 15.16
N GLY A 375 44.21 -21.45 14.21
CA GLY A 375 43.69 -20.18 13.69
C GLY A 375 43.07 -19.32 14.79
N ILE A 376 42.15 -19.89 15.57
CA ILE A 376 41.49 -19.18 16.69
C ILE A 376 42.52 -18.68 17.71
N ILE A 377 43.50 -19.52 18.09
CA ILE A 377 44.58 -19.14 19.01
C ILE A 377 45.40 -17.98 18.43
N VAL A 378 45.76 -18.01 17.14
CA VAL A 378 46.51 -16.90 16.50
C VAL A 378 45.74 -15.58 16.57
N PHE A 379 44.44 -15.57 16.26
CA PHE A 379 43.65 -14.34 16.26
C PHE A 379 43.21 -13.83 17.64
N ASN A 380 43.17 -14.69 18.66
CA ASN A 380 42.81 -14.31 20.03
C ASN A 380 44.02 -14.14 20.97
N SER A 381 45.24 -14.45 20.51
CA SER A 381 46.46 -14.26 21.28
C SER A 381 46.85 -12.78 21.37
N ARG A 382 47.09 -12.30 22.59
CA ARG A 382 47.60 -10.94 22.86
C ARG A 382 49.06 -10.71 22.40
N ARG A 383 49.75 -11.76 21.96
CA ARG A 383 51.14 -11.77 21.50
C ARG A 383 51.22 -12.57 20.20
N TRP A 384 52.05 -12.10 19.26
CA TRP A 384 52.36 -12.80 18.01
C TRP A 384 52.91 -14.21 18.28
N PRO A 385 52.20 -15.30 17.91
CA PRO A 385 52.66 -16.65 18.20
C PRO A 385 53.82 -17.10 17.29
N LEU A 386 54.82 -17.78 17.87
CA LEU A 386 55.86 -18.43 17.10
C LEU A 386 55.34 -19.75 16.51
N MET A 387 55.03 -19.74 15.20
CA MET A 387 54.52 -20.92 14.49
C MET A 387 55.64 -21.93 14.21
N ILE A 388 55.56 -23.12 14.83
CA ILE A 388 56.46 -24.25 14.59
C ILE A 388 55.93 -25.02 13.37
N ASP A 389 56.38 -24.62 12.18
CA ASP A 389 55.83 -25.07 10.89
C ASP A 389 56.86 -25.86 10.06
N PRO A 390 57.03 -27.17 10.29
CA PRO A 390 57.97 -28.01 9.53
C PRO A 390 57.48 -28.34 8.11
N GLN A 391 56.21 -28.07 7.78
CA GLN A 391 55.61 -28.39 6.47
C GLN A 391 55.38 -27.14 5.59
N GLY A 392 55.61 -25.93 6.11
CA GLY A 392 55.36 -24.68 5.39
C GLY A 392 53.87 -24.31 5.26
N GLN A 393 52.98 -24.99 5.98
CA GLN A 393 51.53 -24.77 5.89
C GLN A 393 51.14 -23.39 6.43
N ALA A 394 51.58 -23.06 7.64
CA ALA A 394 51.30 -21.78 8.28
C ALA A 394 52.00 -20.63 7.52
N ASN A 395 53.20 -20.88 7.00
CA ASN A 395 53.93 -19.92 6.16
C ASN A 395 53.16 -19.57 4.87
N LYS A 396 52.54 -20.58 4.23
CA LYS A 396 51.68 -20.40 3.04
C LYS A 396 50.37 -19.70 3.40
N TRP A 397 49.72 -20.11 4.49
CA TRP A 397 48.46 -19.54 4.97
C TRP A 397 48.57 -18.03 5.26
N VAL A 398 49.56 -17.60 6.03
CA VAL A 398 49.77 -16.18 6.37
C VAL A 398 50.08 -15.36 5.12
N LYS A 399 50.90 -15.86 4.19
CA LYS A 399 51.20 -15.18 2.92
C LYS A 399 49.97 -15.03 2.01
N ASN A 400 49.05 -15.99 2.03
CA ASN A 400 47.82 -15.93 1.26
C ASN A 400 46.81 -14.94 1.87
N MET A 401 46.69 -14.95 3.20
CA MET A 401 45.84 -14.05 3.97
C MET A 401 46.28 -12.58 3.81
N GLU A 402 47.55 -12.29 4.07
CA GLU A 402 48.12 -10.94 4.03
C GLU A 402 48.51 -10.48 2.62
N LYS A 403 48.05 -11.17 1.56
CA LYS A 403 48.41 -10.89 0.17
C LYS A 403 48.01 -9.48 -0.29
N ALA A 404 46.94 -8.92 0.27
CA ALA A 404 46.50 -7.55 0.01
C ALA A 404 47.28 -6.49 0.83
N ASN A 405 47.93 -6.91 1.91
CA ASN A 405 48.48 -6.02 2.95
C ASN A 405 49.99 -5.78 2.82
N ASN A 406 50.59 -6.11 1.66
CA ASN A 406 52.01 -5.90 1.34
C ASN A 406 52.99 -6.52 2.37
N LEU A 407 52.71 -7.74 2.83
CA LEU A 407 53.51 -8.45 3.85
C LEU A 407 55.02 -8.51 3.53
N ALA A 408 55.83 -7.82 4.33
CA ALA A 408 57.29 -7.85 4.23
C ALA A 408 57.90 -9.14 4.79
N VAL A 409 58.14 -10.13 3.92
CA VAL A 409 58.72 -11.43 4.32
C VAL A 409 60.25 -11.37 4.33
N ILE A 410 60.85 -11.39 5.52
CA ILE A 410 62.32 -11.28 5.70
C ILE A 410 62.87 -12.47 6.50
N LYS A 411 64.00 -13.03 6.04
CA LYS A 411 64.75 -14.08 6.77
C LYS A 411 65.87 -13.46 7.60
N LEU A 412 65.84 -13.68 8.92
CA LEU A 412 66.85 -13.17 9.85
C LEU A 412 68.27 -13.63 9.45
N LYS A 413 69.20 -12.69 9.34
CA LYS A 413 70.64 -12.90 9.11
C LYS A 413 71.43 -11.96 10.03
N TRP A 414 72.70 -12.26 10.29
CA TRP A 414 73.55 -11.55 11.27
C TRP A 414 73.64 -10.02 11.11
N TYR A 415 73.43 -9.46 9.91
CA TYR A 415 73.53 -8.02 9.64
C TYR A 415 72.21 -7.22 9.76
N PHE A 416 71.14 -7.79 10.33
CA PHE A 416 69.77 -7.26 10.17
C PHE A 416 69.41 -5.95 10.93
N ARG A 417 70.37 -5.22 11.52
CA ARG A 417 70.08 -4.01 12.33
C ARG A 417 69.45 -2.82 11.58
N ARG A 418 69.42 -2.80 10.24
CA ARG A 418 68.95 -1.66 9.42
C ARG A 418 67.44 -1.62 9.09
N HIS A 419 66.61 -2.55 9.57
CA HIS A 419 65.16 -2.60 9.25
C HIS A 419 64.21 -2.70 10.46
N ILE A 420 64.71 -2.74 11.70
CA ILE A 420 63.88 -2.77 12.92
C ILE A 420 63.82 -1.42 13.65
N LEU A 421 64.83 -0.55 13.45
CA LEU A 421 64.89 0.78 14.07
C LEU A 421 64.27 1.84 13.13
N TRP A 422 62.93 1.91 13.06
CA TRP A 422 62.13 3.08 12.59
C TRP A 422 60.62 2.75 12.65
N TRP A 423 60.08 2.50 13.86
CA TRP A 423 58.67 2.60 14.27
C TRP A 423 58.61 2.67 15.81
#